data_AF-A0AAD4VGR5-F1
#
_entry.id   AF-A0AAD4VGR5-F1
#
_cell.length_a   1.000
_cell.length_b   1.000
_cell.length_c   1.000
_cell.angle_alpha   90.00
_cell.angle_beta   90.00
_cell.angle_gamma   90.00
#
_symmetry.space_group_name_H-M   'P 1'
#
loop_
_entity.id
_entity.type
_entity.pdbx_description
1 polymer ?
#
loop_
_entity_poly.entity_id
_entity_poly.type
_entity_poly.pdbx_seq_one_letter_code
_entity_poly.pdbx_strand_id
1 'polypeptide(L)'
;MVELRKLRVGLDTDNQGALLATLHLRLVLVERILAAQSQDPLICTLRVEVANGDRTDCSVRNDGALMVGNRLYVPNDEAFKKGDS
;
A
#
# COMPACT_ATOMS: atom_id res chain seq x y z
N MET A 1 -25.23 9.08 -5.61
CA MET A 1 -24.49 9.99 -4.71
C MET A 1 -23.41 9.17 -4.03
N VAL A 2 -22.13 9.36 -4.37
CA VAL A 2 -21.02 8.60 -3.78
C VAL A 2 -20.72 9.21 -2.41
N GLU A 3 -20.85 8.43 -1.33
CA GLU A 3 -20.50 8.90 0.01
C GLU A 3 -18.98 9.05 0.16
N LEU A 4 -18.48 10.27 -0.06
CA LEU A 4 -17.08 10.62 0.13
C LEU A 4 -16.57 10.37 1.55
N ARG A 5 -17.46 10.23 2.54
CA ARG A 5 -17.14 9.87 3.93
C ARG A 5 -16.58 8.45 4.09
N LYS A 6 -16.85 7.55 3.14
CA LYS A 6 -16.30 6.19 3.13
C LYS A 6 -14.86 6.13 2.61
N LEU A 7 -14.47 7.09 1.76
CA LEU A 7 -13.06 7.34 1.50
C LEU A 7 -12.54 8.22 2.64
N ARG A 8 -11.32 7.98 3.12
CA ARG A 8 -10.67 8.79 4.18
C ARG A 8 -10.37 10.21 3.67
N VAL A 9 -11.42 11.00 3.44
CA VAL A 9 -11.43 12.35 2.90
C VAL A 9 -11.59 13.32 4.07
N GLY A 10 -10.62 14.21 4.24
CA GLY A 10 -10.81 15.40 5.06
C GLY A 10 -11.65 16.39 4.28
N LEU A 11 -12.74 16.88 4.87
CA LEU A 11 -13.57 17.93 4.29
C LEU A 11 -13.31 19.23 5.04
N ASP A 12 -12.98 20.28 4.29
CA ASP A 12 -12.80 21.63 4.80
C ASP A 12 -13.61 22.62 3.93
N THR A 13 -13.79 23.85 4.39
CA THR A 13 -14.50 24.90 3.64
C THR A 13 -13.56 26.07 3.46
N ASP A 14 -13.35 26.50 2.22
CA ASP A 14 -12.51 27.67 1.97
C ASP A 14 -13.21 28.98 2.39
N ASN A 15 -12.44 30.08 2.38
CA ASN A 15 -12.93 31.40 2.78
C ASN A 15 -14.03 31.96 1.85
N GLN A 16 -14.34 31.29 0.74
CA GLN A 16 -15.41 31.64 -0.20
C GLN A 16 -16.60 30.66 -0.11
N GLY A 17 -16.57 29.72 0.84
CA GLY A 17 -17.63 28.74 1.05
C GLY A 17 -17.56 27.53 0.12
N ALA A 18 -16.47 27.33 -0.62
CA ALA A 18 -16.29 26.14 -1.44
C ALA A 18 -15.85 24.94 -0.58
N LEU A 19 -16.41 23.77 -0.87
CA LEU A 19 -16.09 22.52 -0.17
C LEU A 19 -14.78 21.95 -0.70
N LEU A 20 -13.73 21.95 0.13
CA LEU A 20 -12.44 21.35 -0.17
C LEU A 20 -12.39 19.92 0.35
N ALA A 21 -12.08 18.96 -0.53
CA ALA A 21 -11.86 17.57 -0.16
C ALA A 21 -10.36 17.25 -0.27
N THR A 22 -9.71 16.99 0.87
CA THR A 22 -8.33 16.50 0.92
C THR A 22 -8.32 14.99 1.04
N LEU A 23 -7.91 14.31 -0.02
CA LEU A 23 -7.82 12.85 -0.07
C LEU A 23 -6.45 12.37 0.43
N HIS A 24 -6.40 11.82 1.64
CA HIS A 24 -5.17 11.29 2.24
C HIS A 24 -4.81 9.90 1.67
N LEU A 25 -4.28 9.85 0.45
CA LEU A 25 -3.94 8.60 -0.27
C LEU A 25 -2.68 7.87 0.23
N ARG A 26 -1.76 8.55 0.92
CA ARG A 26 -0.42 7.97 1.23
C ARG A 26 -0.43 6.85 2.27
N LEU A 27 -1.36 6.85 3.22
CA LEU A 27 -1.44 5.79 4.24
C LEU A 27 -2.15 4.53 3.70
N VAL A 28 -3.15 4.72 2.85
CA VAL A 28 -3.98 3.63 2.33
C VAL A 28 -3.20 2.71 1.39
N LEU A 29 -2.33 3.25 0.54
CA LEU A 29 -1.63 2.42 -0.43
C LEU A 29 -0.64 1.46 0.25
N VAL A 30 0.11 1.93 1.24
CA VAL A 30 1.06 1.09 1.99
C VAL A 30 0.32 0.04 2.82
N GLU A 31 -0.75 0.42 3.52
CA GLU A 31 -1.62 -0.52 4.26
C GLU A 31 -2.20 -1.60 3.32
N ARG A 32 -2.65 -1.22 2.12
CA ARG A 32 -3.19 -2.15 1.13
C ARG A 32 -2.13 -3.08 0.56
N ILE A 33 -0.91 -2.57 0.29
CA ILE A 33 0.21 -3.40 -0.15
C ILE A 33 0.58 -4.39 0.96
N LEU A 34 0.67 -3.96 2.22
CA LEU A 34 0.94 -4.84 3.36
C LEU A 34 -0.12 -5.94 3.49
N ALA A 35 -1.40 -5.57 3.39
CA ALA A 35 -2.50 -6.52 3.43
C ALA A 35 -2.39 -7.52 2.27
N ALA A 36 -2.18 -7.06 1.04
CA ALA A 36 -2.03 -7.92 -0.12
C ALA A 36 -0.80 -8.85 0.00
N GLN A 37 0.35 -8.33 0.47
CA GLN A 37 1.54 -9.14 0.74
C GLN A 37 1.28 -10.23 1.77
N SER A 38 0.47 -9.95 2.81
CA SER A 38 0.16 -10.94 3.85
C SER A 38 -0.70 -12.11 3.35
N GLN A 39 -1.45 -11.90 2.26
CA GLN A 39 -2.33 -12.90 1.67
C GLN A 39 -1.66 -13.66 0.51
N ASP A 40 -0.54 -13.16 -0.02
CA ASP A 40 0.19 -13.80 -1.12
C ASP A 40 1.11 -14.92 -0.59
N PRO A 41 0.86 -16.18 -0.94
CA PRO A 41 1.66 -17.31 -0.46
C PRO A 41 3.13 -17.25 -0.92
N LEU A 42 3.39 -16.75 -2.13
CA LEU A 42 4.77 -16.64 -2.64
C LEU A 42 5.55 -15.61 -1.83
N ILE A 43 4.92 -14.49 -1.49
CA ILE A 43 5.55 -13.46 -0.66
C ILE A 43 5.79 -13.97 0.77
N CYS A 44 4.88 -14.77 1.32
CA CYS A 44 5.10 -15.45 2.59
C CYS A 44 6.33 -16.38 2.53
N THR A 45 6.48 -17.17 1.46
CA THR A 45 7.67 -18.01 1.25
C THR A 45 8.95 -17.18 1.15
N LEU A 46 8.94 -16.09 0.37
CA LEU A 46 10.09 -15.19 0.24
C LEU A 46 10.53 -14.62 1.59
N ARG A 47 9.59 -14.25 2.46
CA ARG A 47 9.92 -13.76 3.82
C ARG A 47 10.61 -14.82 4.67
N VAL A 48 10.22 -16.09 4.54
CA VAL A 48 10.89 -17.21 5.23
C VAL A 48 12.30 -17.40 4.70
N GLU A 49 12.49 -17.38 3.38
CA GLU A 49 13.82 -17.47 2.76
C GLU A 49 14.74 -16.32 3.19
N VAL A 50 14.22 -15.09 3.29
CA VAL A 50 14.96 -13.93 3.82
C VAL A 50 15.32 -14.14 5.29
N ALA A 51 14.40 -14.64 6.12
CA ALA A 51 14.65 -14.90 7.53
C ALA A 51 15.71 -16.01 7.75
N ASN A 52 15.76 -17.00 6.86
CA ASN A 52 16.75 -18.07 6.88
C ASN A 52 18.12 -17.65 6.31
N GLY A 53 18.19 -16.50 5.63
CA GLY A 53 19.40 -16.03 4.95
C GLY A 53 19.63 -16.63 3.56
N ASP A 54 18.66 -17.38 3.03
CA ASP A 54 18.72 -17.99 1.69
C ASP A 54 18.48 -16.95 0.57
N ARG A 55 17.85 -15.82 0.92
CA ARG A 55 17.45 -14.75 0.00
C ARG A 55 18.15 -13.43 0.36
N THR A 56 18.92 -12.87 -0.58
CA THR A 56 19.74 -11.64 -0.35
C THR A 56 19.33 -10.44 -1.21
N ASP A 57 18.52 -10.65 -2.25
CA ASP A 57 17.95 -9.60 -3.11
C ASP A 57 16.76 -8.88 -2.46
N CYS A 58 16.20 -9.46 -1.40
CA CYS A 58 15.06 -8.93 -0.65
C CYS A 58 15.42 -8.70 0.82
N SER A 59 14.65 -7.83 1.49
CA SER A 59 14.71 -7.63 2.94
C SER A 59 13.32 -7.50 3.54
N VAL A 60 13.18 -7.73 4.84
CA VAL A 60 11.93 -7.50 5.58
C VAL A 60 12.07 -6.25 6.44
N ARG A 61 11.18 -5.28 6.24
CA ARG A 61 11.11 -4.04 7.03
C ARG A 61 10.44 -4.32 8.38
N ASN A 62 10.63 -3.41 9.35
CA ASN A 62 10.09 -3.52 10.72
C ASN A 62 8.57 -3.75 10.80
N ASP A 63 7.80 -3.32 9.80
CA ASP A 63 6.34 -3.53 9.71
C ASP A 63 5.97 -4.85 8.99
N GLY A 64 6.94 -5.72 8.77
CA GLY A 64 6.80 -6.99 8.06
C GLY A 64 6.77 -6.85 6.55
N ALA A 65 6.87 -5.64 5.97
CA ALA A 65 6.83 -5.47 4.53
C ALA A 65 8.05 -6.14 3.84
N LEU A 66 7.80 -6.89 2.78
CA LEU A 66 8.86 -7.35 1.89
C LEU A 66 9.33 -6.18 1.02
N MET A 67 10.65 -5.99 0.95
CA MET A 67 11.33 -4.89 0.28
C MET A 67 12.34 -5.44 -0.73
N VAL A 68 12.51 -4.74 -1.86
CA VAL A 68 13.60 -4.96 -2.84
C VAL A 68 14.44 -3.69 -2.88
N GLY A 69 15.69 -3.78 -2.40
CA GLY A 69 16.47 -2.59 -2.08
C GLY A 69 15.70 -1.65 -1.14
N ASN A 70 15.43 -0.42 -1.59
CA ASN A 70 14.67 0.58 -0.81
C ASN A 70 13.21 0.74 -1.26
N ARG A 71 12.65 -0.22 -2.01
CA ARG A 71 11.28 -0.16 -2.56
C ARG A 71 10.41 -1.28 -1.99
N LEU A 72 9.13 -0.99 -1.78
CA LEU A 72 8.14 -2.00 -1.39
C LEU A 72 7.94 -3.01 -2.52
N TYR A 73 7.93 -4.29 -2.18
CA TYR A 73 7.55 -5.35 -3.11
C TYR A 73 6.04 -5.27 -3.36
N VAL A 74 5.62 -5.01 -4.59
CA VAL A 74 4.18 -4.92 -4.91
C VAL A 74 3.72 -6.30 -5.41
N PRO A 75 2.76 -6.96 -4.73
CA PRO A 75 2.17 -8.20 -5.22
C PRO A 75 1.60 -8.01 -6.63
N ASN A 76 1.63 -9.07 -7.44
CA ASN A 76 1.08 -9.05 -8.80
C ASN A 76 -0.46 -9.13 -8.77
N ASP A 77 -1.09 -8.19 -8.08
CA ASP A 77 -2.54 -8.02 -8.00
C ASP A 77 -2.96 -6.99 -9.05
N GLU A 78 -3.99 -7.31 -9.84
CA GLU A 78 -4.60 -6.42 -10.83
C GLU A 78 -5.05 -5.08 -10.21
N ALA A 79 -5.34 -5.07 -8.90
CA ALA A 79 -5.65 -3.86 -8.14
C ALA A 79 -4.51 -2.82 -8.10
N PHE A 80 -3.26 -3.23 -8.33
CA PHE A 80 -2.09 -2.35 -8.41
C PHE A 80 -1.60 -2.12 -9.86
N LYS A 81 -2.22 -2.78 -10.86
CA LYS A 81 -1.81 -2.66 -12.28
C LYS A 81 -2.48 -1.55 -13.07
N LYS A 82 -3.54 -0.92 -12.57
CA LYS A 82 -4.15 0.24 -13.24
C LYS A 82 -3.38 1.51 -12.90
N GLY A 83 -2.30 1.75 -13.64
CA GLY A 83 -1.94 3.10 -14.01
C GLY A 83 -2.97 3.58 -15.03
N ASP A 84 -3.62 4.70 -14.75
CA ASP A 84 -4.64 5.31 -15.59
C ASP A 84 -4.20 5.36 -17.06
N SER A 85 -5.04 4.81 -17.94
CA SER A 85 -5.06 5.07 -19.38
C SER A 85 -6.20 6.03 -19.69
#